data_AF-A0A443SKY2-F1
#
_entry.id   AF-A0A443SKY2-F1
#
_cell.length_a   1.000
_cell.length_b   1.000
_cell.length_c   1.000
_cell.angle_alpha   90.00
_cell.angle_beta   90.00
_cell.angle_gamma   90.00
#
_symmetry.space_group_name_H-M   'P 1'
#
loop_
_entity.id
_entity.type
_entity.pdbx_description
1 polymer ?
#
loop_
_entity_poly.entity_id
_entity_poly.type
_entity_poly.pdbx_seq_one_letter_code
_entity_poly.pdbx_strand_id
1 'polypeptide(L)'
;MSTNVKFGLHAIQSLCDIENGENVVILEIQESLASQINQTTEPNELPINGLENQISLAIQSETHRYFDLQGKRLVLNKPLDRDVRILS
;
A
#
# COMPACT_ATOMS: atom_id res chain seq x y z
N MET A 1 21.60 -7.22 9.80
CA MET A 1 20.23 -7.47 9.31
C MET A 1 19.71 -6.13 8.83
N SER A 2 19.69 -5.91 7.51
CA SER A 2 19.16 -4.67 6.95
C SER A 2 17.68 -4.86 6.63
N THR A 3 16.85 -4.00 7.22
CA THR A 3 15.43 -3.88 6.90
C THR A 3 15.31 -2.80 5.82
N ASN A 4 14.82 -3.17 4.63
CA ASN A 4 14.53 -2.18 3.59
C ASN A 4 13.09 -1.70 3.76
N VAL A 5 12.92 -0.43 4.10
CA VAL A 5 11.68 0.35 3.94
C VAL A 5 12.12 1.70 3.38
N LYS A 6 11.56 2.13 2.24
CA LYS A 6 11.98 3.36 1.55
C LYS A 6 10.78 4.26 1.25
N PHE A 7 10.83 5.50 1.76
CA PHE A 7 9.96 6.64 1.43
C PHE A 7 10.86 7.87 1.18
N GLY A 8 10.54 8.69 0.16
CA GLY A 8 11.23 9.94 -0.16
C GLY A 8 10.60 10.69 -1.34
N LEU A 9 10.12 11.92 -1.09
CA LEU A 9 9.33 12.79 -1.98
C LEU A 9 10.10 13.32 -3.21
N HIS A 10 9.64 13.02 -4.43
CA HIS A 10 9.53 14.00 -5.53
C HIS A 10 8.67 13.50 -6.72
N ALA A 11 7.45 14.04 -6.81
CA ALA A 11 6.62 14.27 -8.00
C ALA A 11 6.58 13.21 -9.13
N ILE A 12 5.51 12.39 -9.12
CA ILE A 12 4.67 11.95 -10.26
C ILE A 12 5.32 11.16 -11.43
N GLN A 13 6.66 11.03 -11.53
CA GLN A 13 7.32 10.23 -12.58
C GLN A 13 7.82 8.85 -12.15
N SER A 14 7.80 8.50 -10.85
CA SER A 14 8.40 7.26 -10.31
C SER A 14 7.41 6.35 -9.56
N LEU A 15 6.17 6.21 -10.04
CA LEU A 15 5.16 5.34 -9.42
C LEU A 15 5.40 3.85 -9.65
N CYS A 16 6.14 3.48 -10.70
CA CYS A 16 6.58 2.12 -10.95
C CYS A 16 8.11 2.07 -10.89
N ASP A 17 8.64 1.28 -9.98
CA ASP A 17 10.06 0.88 -9.94
C ASP A 17 10.17 -0.61 -10.25
N ILE A 18 11.34 -1.05 -10.72
CA ILE A 18 11.62 -2.47 -10.99
C ILE A 18 12.51 -2.98 -9.87
N GLU A 19 11.94 -3.80 -8.98
CA GLU A 19 12.69 -4.47 -7.92
C GLU A 19 12.65 -5.98 -8.17
N ASN A 20 13.82 -6.62 -8.27
CA ASN A 20 13.96 -8.06 -8.59
C ASN A 20 13.23 -8.54 -9.86
N GLY A 21 12.94 -7.63 -10.81
CA GLY A 21 12.22 -7.95 -12.05
C GLY A 21 10.70 -7.86 -11.93
N GLU A 22 10.18 -7.43 -10.78
CA GLU A 22 8.76 -7.18 -10.55
C GLU A 22 8.47 -5.67 -10.60
N ASN A 23 7.31 -5.29 -11.14
CA ASN A 23 6.84 -3.91 -11.14
C ASN A 23 6.19 -3.61 -9.79
N VAL A 24 6.74 -2.66 -9.04
CA VAL A 24 6.26 -2.28 -7.71
C VAL A 24 5.61 -0.91 -7.77
N VAL A 25 4.43 -0.77 -7.16
CA VAL A 25 3.77 0.52 -6.92
C VAL A 25 3.86 0.86 -5.44
N ILE A 26 4.42 2.02 -5.12
CA ILE A 26 4.53 2.54 -3.75
C ILE A 26 3.42 3.57 -3.55
N LEU A 27 2.61 3.36 -2.50
CA LEU A 27 1.49 4.23 -2.13
C LEU A 27 1.69 4.79 -0.73
N GLU A 28 1.29 6.04 -0.53
CA GLU A 28 1.21 6.65 0.79
C GLU A 28 -0.19 6.47 1.38
N ILE A 29 -0.26 6.15 2.68
CA ILE A 29 -1.50 6.11 3.43
C ILE A 29 -1.30 6.75 4.81
N GLN A 30 -2.25 7.58 5.20
CA GLN A 30 -2.23 8.21 6.51
C GLN A 30 -2.48 7.18 7.62
N GLU A 31 -1.91 7.46 8.79
CA GLU A 31 -2.15 6.67 9.98
C GLU A 31 -3.61 6.74 10.44
N SER A 32 -4.06 5.71 11.15
CA SER A 32 -5.40 5.69 11.71
C SER A 32 -5.51 6.53 12.97
N LEU A 33 -6.44 7.48 12.93
CA LEU A 33 -6.91 8.15 14.14
C LEU A 33 -7.95 7.23 14.79
N ALA A 34 -7.61 6.70 15.97
CA ALA A 34 -8.42 5.73 16.69
C ALA A 34 -8.78 4.52 15.80
N SER A 35 -10.07 4.31 15.52
CA SER A 35 -10.57 3.16 14.75
C SER A 35 -10.87 3.46 13.27
N GLN A 36 -10.38 4.58 12.74
CA GLN A 36 -10.60 4.97 11.34
C GLN A 36 -9.94 4.01 10.34
N ILE A 37 -10.66 3.67 9.27
CA ILE A 37 -10.19 2.83 8.15
C ILE A 37 -10.51 3.44 6.77
N ASN A 38 -11.00 4.67 6.72
CA ASN A 38 -11.45 5.36 5.52
C ASN A 38 -10.37 6.20 4.84
N GLN A 39 -9.10 5.99 5.19
CA GLN A 39 -7.95 6.65 4.61
C GLN A 39 -7.83 6.24 3.14
N THR A 40 -7.40 7.20 2.32
CA THR A 40 -7.17 6.98 0.91
C THR A 40 -5.68 7.00 0.60
N THR A 41 -5.32 6.46 -0.56
CA THR A 41 -3.97 6.55 -1.11
C THR A 41 -3.88 7.62 -2.18
N GLU A 42 -2.68 8.11 -2.46
CA GLU A 42 -2.41 8.89 -3.67
C GLU A 42 -1.47 8.09 -4.59
N PRO A 43 -1.92 7.68 -5.80
CA PRO A 43 -3.27 7.83 -6.35
C PRO A 43 -4.33 6.95 -5.65
N ASN A 44 -5.60 7.36 -5.74
CA ASN A 44 -6.74 6.60 -5.17
C ASN A 44 -6.95 5.25 -5.85
N GLU A 45 -6.57 5.14 -7.12
CA GLU A 45 -6.64 3.93 -7.94
C GLU A 45 -5.26 3.65 -8.52
N LEU A 46 -4.81 2.40 -8.46
CA LEU A 46 -3.53 1.99 -9.03
C LEU A 46 -3.50 2.31 -10.53
N PRO A 47 -2.44 2.98 -11.03
CA PRO A 47 -2.35 3.43 -12.42
C PRO A 47 -1.95 2.27 -13.36
N ILE A 48 -2.68 1.17 -13.30
CA ILE A 48 -2.44 -0.06 -14.06
C ILE A 48 -3.49 -0.23 -15.16
N ASN A 49 -3.05 -0.62 -16.34
CA ASN A 49 -3.92 -0.86 -17.49
C ASN A 49 -4.55 -2.27 -17.42
N GLY A 50 -5.78 -2.39 -17.94
CA GLY A 50 -6.54 -3.65 -17.96
C GLY A 50 -7.79 -3.61 -17.09
N LEU A 51 -8.76 -4.46 -17.41
CA LEU A 51 -9.99 -4.69 -16.65
C LEU A 51 -9.74 -5.72 -15.54
N GLU A 52 -10.64 -5.81 -14.55
CA GLU A 52 -10.50 -6.71 -13.39
C GLU A 52 -10.33 -8.20 -13.77
N ASN A 53 -10.85 -8.62 -14.92
CA ASN A 53 -10.68 -9.99 -15.43
C ASN A 53 -9.39 -10.21 -16.23
N GLN A 54 -8.60 -9.16 -16.47
CA GLN A 54 -7.34 -9.18 -17.22
C GLN A 54 -6.12 -9.05 -16.30
N ILE A 55 -6.32 -8.60 -15.06
CA ILE A 55 -5.26 -8.35 -14.09
C ILE A 55 -5.52 -9.14 -12.82
N SER A 56 -4.45 -9.60 -12.17
CA SER A 56 -4.50 -10.19 -10.84
C SER A 56 -3.64 -9.35 -9.92
N LEU A 57 -4.22 -8.89 -8.82
CA LEU A 57 -3.54 -8.10 -7.80
C LEU A 57 -3.53 -8.86 -6.49
N ALA A 58 -2.39 -8.86 -5.82
CA ALA A 58 -2.21 -9.51 -4.53
C ALA A 58 -1.35 -8.63 -3.63
N ILE A 59 -1.67 -8.62 -2.35
CA ILE A 59 -0.89 -7.92 -1.34
C ILE A 59 0.16 -8.89 -0.79
N GLN A 60 1.42 -8.71 -1.20
CA GLN A 60 2.54 -9.50 -0.69
C GLN A 60 3.26 -8.70 0.39
N SER A 61 2.76 -8.78 1.63
CA SER A 61 3.36 -8.11 2.78
C SER A 61 3.03 -8.85 4.07
N GLU A 62 3.96 -8.82 5.03
CA GLU A 62 3.72 -9.21 6.43
C GLU A 62 2.56 -8.42 7.05
N THR A 63 2.28 -7.22 6.53
CA THR A 63 1.18 -6.35 6.96
C THR A 63 -0.11 -6.52 6.17
N HIS A 64 -0.22 -7.53 5.28
CA HIS A 64 -1.43 -7.75 4.46
C HIS A 64 -2.73 -7.79 5.28
N ARG A 65 -2.67 -8.20 6.55
CA ARG A 65 -3.82 -8.26 7.48
C ARG A 65 -4.54 -6.93 7.73
N TYR A 66 -3.92 -5.79 7.38
CA TYR A 66 -4.50 -4.45 7.53
C TYR A 66 -5.10 -3.91 6.24
N PHE A 67 -4.79 -4.55 5.12
CA PHE A 67 -5.11 -4.04 3.80
C PHE A 67 -6.03 -5.02 3.06
N ASP A 68 -6.81 -4.46 2.14
CA ASP A 68 -7.60 -5.21 1.18
C ASP A 68 -7.57 -4.51 -0.18
N LEU A 69 -7.96 -5.21 -1.24
CA LEU A 69 -8.05 -4.67 -2.58
C LEU A 69 -9.51 -4.62 -3.02
N GLN A 70 -9.99 -3.41 -3.30
CA GLN A 70 -11.29 -3.18 -3.94
C GLN A 70 -11.06 -2.78 -5.39
N GLY A 71 -11.11 -3.77 -6.29
CA GLY A 71 -10.69 -3.60 -7.68
C GLY A 71 -9.22 -3.20 -7.72
N LYS A 72 -8.94 -1.97 -8.18
CA LYS A 72 -7.59 -1.39 -8.25
C LYS A 72 -7.25 -0.45 -7.09
N ARG A 73 -8.07 -0.41 -6.03
CA ARG A 73 -7.84 0.46 -4.87
C ARG A 73 -7.34 -0.34 -3.68
N LEU A 74 -6.30 0.17 -3.02
CA LEU A 74 -5.85 -0.32 -1.72
C LEU A 74 -6.72 0.34 -0.64
N VAL A 75 -7.35 -0.46 0.22
CA VAL A 75 -8.17 0.03 1.33
C VAL A 75 -7.70 -0.58 2.64
N LEU A 76 -7.99 0.08 3.76
CA LEU A 76 -7.77 -0.50 5.08
C LEU A 76 -8.99 -1.34 5.49
N ASN A 77 -8.73 -2.55 5.96
CA ASN A 77 -9.75 -3.39 6.62
C ASN A 77 -9.61 -3.37 8.15
N LYS A 78 -8.51 -2.79 8.67
CA LYS A 78 -8.25 -2.57 10.10
C LYS A 78 -7.53 -1.24 10.29
N PRO A 79 -7.67 -0.60 11.47
CA PRO A 79 -6.91 0.59 11.80
C PRO A 79 -5.40 0.31 11.70
N LEU A 80 -4.70 1.14 10.95
CA LEU A 80 -3.25 1.18 10.87
C LEU A 80 -2.74 2.04 12.03
N ASP A 81 -2.28 1.39 13.09
CA ASP A 81 -1.68 2.02 14.26
C ASP A 81 -0.17 1.68 14.25
N ARG A 82 0.66 2.68 13.96
CA ARG A 82 2.13 2.54 13.90
C ARG A 82 2.75 2.56 15.31
N ASP A 83 1.97 3.05 16.28
CA ASP A 83 2.35 3.27 17.66
C ASP A 83 1.87 2.17 18.60
N VAL A 84 1.41 1.01 18.08
CA VAL A 84 1.27 -0.22 18.88
C VAL A 84 2.66 -0.66 19.33
N ARG A 85 3.13 0.00 20.38
CA ARG A 85 4.23 -0.42 21.23
C ARG A 85 3.83 -1.82 21.68
N ILE A 86 4.48 -2.83 21.11
CA ILE A 86 4.40 -4.19 21.61
C ILE A 86 4.93 -4.12 23.04
N LEU A 87 4.05 -3.97 24.01
CA LEU A 87 4.37 -4.22 25.40
C LEU A 87 4.44 -5.74 25.52
N SER A 88 5.63 -6.26 25.26
CA SER A 88 6.06 -7.62 25.58
C SER A 88 6.10 -7.84 27.08
#